data_AF-A0A1R3UTI4-F1
#
_entry.id   AF-A0A1R3UTI4-F1
#
_cell.length_a   1.000
_cell.length_b   1.000
_cell.length_c   1.000
_cell.angle_alpha   90.00
_cell.angle_beta   90.00
_cell.angle_gamma   90.00
#
_symmetry.space_group_name_H-M   'P 1'
#
loop_
_entity.id
_entity.type
_entity.pdbx_description
1 polymer ?
#
loop_
_entity_poly.entity_id
_entity_poly.type
_entity_poly.pdbx_seq_one_letter_code
_entity_poly.pdbx_strand_id
1 'polypeptide(L)'
;MSHPRINARVLSLVAGALALPLVLSACSGDRAEIDAACADIQANISAVDMAASSLEQDLLVAGVPYQDQHADELSAHLDDVERLEEAARGDLRDDATERADAVDAVLAELDNGDENGLADALDWTAETHDMILEACGF
;
A
#
# COMPACT_ATOMS: atom_id res chain seq x y z
N MET A 1 7.71 16.09 79.03
CA MET A 1 6.80 15.98 77.87
C MET A 1 7.34 14.83 77.03
N SER A 2 6.87 13.59 77.29
CA SER A 2 5.84 12.87 76.55
C SER A 2 6.22 12.57 75.08
N HIS A 3 6.49 11.28 74.80
CA HIS A 3 6.67 10.71 73.45
C HIS A 3 5.35 10.71 72.63
N PRO A 4 5.37 10.46 71.31
CA PRO A 4 5.32 9.06 70.86
C PRO A 4 6.21 8.71 69.64
N ARG A 5 6.56 7.42 69.60
CA ARG A 5 7.03 6.66 68.42
C ARG A 5 5.84 6.41 67.49
N ILE A 6 6.04 6.45 66.18
CA ILE A 6 5.11 5.86 65.21
C ILE A 6 5.88 4.93 64.27
N ASN A 7 5.48 3.65 64.31
CA ASN A 7 5.72 2.60 63.34
C ASN A 7 4.62 2.67 62.27
N ALA A 8 4.97 2.55 60.99
CA ALA A 8 4.09 2.07 59.90
C ALA A 8 5.03 1.68 58.73
N ARG A 9 5.51 0.44 58.61
CA ARG A 9 4.85 -0.76 58.04
C ARG A 9 3.89 -0.49 56.87
N VAL A 10 4.35 -0.98 55.71
CA VAL A 10 3.62 -1.60 54.58
C VAL A 10 2.81 -0.65 53.70
N LEU A 11 3.05 -0.75 52.39
CA LEU A 11 2.17 -0.55 51.22
C LEU A 11 3.12 -0.29 50.02
N SER A 12 3.07 -0.91 48.86
CA SER A 12 2.30 -2.00 48.28
C SER A 12 3.09 -2.42 47.03
N LEU A 13 3.34 -3.73 46.86
CA LEU A 13 3.73 -4.26 45.55
C LEU A 13 2.50 -4.13 44.64
N VAL A 14 2.46 -3.08 43.83
CA VAL A 14 1.53 -3.01 42.71
C VAL A 14 2.11 -3.89 41.62
N ALA A 15 1.70 -5.16 41.63
CA ALA A 15 1.77 -6.02 40.47
C ALA A 15 0.85 -5.42 39.41
N GLY A 16 1.41 -4.58 38.54
CA GLY A 16 0.76 -4.16 37.32
C GLY A 16 0.58 -5.40 36.45
N ALA A 17 -0.58 -6.03 36.56
CA ALA A 17 -1.02 -7.03 35.61
C ALA A 17 -1.13 -6.32 34.25
N LEU A 18 -0.14 -6.56 33.39
CA LEU A 18 -0.22 -6.29 31.96
C LEU A 18 -1.38 -7.13 31.41
N ALA A 19 -2.58 -6.54 31.42
CA ALA A 19 -3.70 -7.05 30.64
C ALA A 19 -3.36 -6.75 29.18
N LEU A 20 -2.69 -7.70 28.53
CA LEU A 20 -2.62 -7.79 27.07
C LEU A 20 -4.05 -7.93 26.55
N PRO A 21 -4.59 -6.97 25.77
CA PRO A 21 -5.72 -7.29 24.93
C PRO A 21 -5.17 -8.10 23.75
N LEU A 22 -5.08 -9.42 23.94
CA LEU A 22 -4.84 -10.34 22.84
C LEU A 22 -6.08 -10.34 21.93
N VAL A 23 -5.91 -9.70 20.78
CA VAL A 23 -6.31 -10.19 19.45
C VAL A 23 -7.78 -10.62 19.32
N LEU A 24 -8.62 -9.66 18.92
CA LEU A 24 -9.91 -9.89 18.27
C LEU A 24 -9.85 -9.47 16.78
N SER A 25 -8.75 -9.75 16.07
CA SER A 25 -8.62 -9.45 14.63
C SER A 25 -9.08 -10.58 13.70
N ALA A 26 -9.66 -11.66 14.22
CA ALA A 26 -9.87 -12.88 13.43
C ALA A 26 -11.20 -12.94 12.63
N CYS A 27 -11.99 -11.87 12.52
CA CYS A 27 -13.29 -11.92 11.81
C CYS A 27 -13.59 -10.75 10.86
N SER A 28 -12.71 -9.76 10.77
CA SER A 28 -12.65 -8.82 9.65
C SER A 28 -11.32 -9.06 8.96
N GLY A 29 -11.25 -9.08 7.63
CA GLY A 29 -9.96 -8.89 6.93
C GLY A 29 -9.22 -7.71 7.57
N ASP A 30 -7.89 -7.75 7.60
CA ASP A 30 -7.06 -6.93 8.47
C ASP A 30 -7.32 -5.44 8.22
N ARG A 31 -8.33 -4.88 8.91
CA ARG A 31 -9.01 -3.66 8.47
C ARG A 31 -8.06 -2.48 8.54
N ALA A 32 -7.20 -2.48 9.55
CA ALA A 32 -6.15 -1.49 9.70
C ALA A 32 -5.12 -1.58 8.56
N GLU A 33 -4.78 -2.79 8.11
CA GLU A 33 -3.87 -3.00 6.99
C GLU A 33 -4.51 -2.55 5.67
N ILE A 34 -5.77 -2.91 5.42
CA ILE A 34 -6.52 -2.46 4.25
C ILE A 34 -6.61 -0.93 4.21
N ASP A 35 -6.99 -0.31 5.33
CA ASP A 35 -7.12 1.16 5.41
C ASP A 35 -5.75 1.84 5.21
N ALA A 36 -4.64 1.22 5.67
CA ALA A 36 -3.29 1.74 5.48
C ALA A 36 -2.83 1.61 4.02
N ALA A 37 -2.97 0.44 3.40
CA ALA A 37 -2.59 0.22 2.01
C ALA A 37 -3.40 1.13 1.07
N CYS A 38 -4.71 1.25 1.27
CA CYS A 38 -5.54 2.18 0.51
C CYS A 38 -5.12 3.65 0.66
N ALA A 39 -4.68 4.07 1.85
CA ALA A 39 -4.19 5.43 2.06
C ALA A 39 -2.86 5.69 1.33
N ASP A 40 -1.95 4.70 1.32
CA ASP A 40 -0.68 4.80 0.62
C ASP A 40 -0.89 4.81 -0.92
N ILE A 41 -1.77 3.93 -1.44
CA ILE A 41 -2.23 3.95 -2.83
C ILE A 41 -2.76 5.34 -3.22
N GLN A 42 -3.68 5.90 -2.43
CA GLN A 42 -4.23 7.23 -2.71
C GLN A 42 -3.16 8.33 -2.69
N ALA A 43 -2.24 8.28 -1.73
CA ALA A 43 -1.21 9.28 -1.57
C ALA A 43 -0.24 9.29 -2.76
N ASN A 44 0.03 8.12 -3.34
CA ASN A 44 1.04 7.93 -4.40
C ASN A 44 0.45 7.88 -5.82
N ILE A 45 -0.88 7.72 -5.98
CA ILE A 45 -1.54 7.57 -7.29
C ILE A 45 -1.15 8.66 -8.30
N SER A 46 -1.00 9.90 -7.86
CA SER A 46 -0.61 11.02 -8.74
C SER A 46 0.83 10.92 -9.25
N ALA A 47 1.74 10.32 -8.47
CA ALA A 47 3.11 10.06 -8.92
C ALA A 47 3.12 8.94 -9.97
N VAL A 48 2.30 7.91 -9.78
CA VAL A 48 2.12 6.83 -10.75
C VAL A 48 1.54 7.33 -12.06
N ASP A 49 0.54 8.22 -12.04
CA ASP A 49 0.00 8.83 -13.26
C ASP A 49 1.05 9.65 -14.01
N MET A 50 1.87 10.40 -13.27
CA MET A 50 2.98 11.16 -13.87
C MET A 50 4.03 10.21 -14.46
N ALA A 51 4.35 9.11 -13.78
CA ALA A 51 5.27 8.09 -14.28
C ALA A 51 4.74 7.45 -15.58
N ALA A 52 3.50 6.97 -15.56
CA ALA A 52 2.84 6.35 -16.72
C ALA A 52 2.76 7.32 -17.92
N SER A 53 2.34 8.58 -17.68
CA SER A 53 2.27 9.59 -18.74
C SER A 53 3.65 9.96 -19.29
N SER A 54 4.67 10.01 -18.42
CA SER A 54 6.06 10.25 -18.83
C SER A 54 6.57 9.11 -19.71
N LEU A 55 6.31 7.85 -19.34
CA LEU A 55 6.67 6.68 -20.16
C LEU A 55 6.01 6.73 -21.54
N GLU A 56 4.72 7.05 -21.61
CA GLU A 56 4.01 7.19 -22.87
C GLU A 56 4.63 8.31 -23.75
N GLN A 57 4.86 9.50 -23.18
CA GLN A 57 5.35 10.64 -23.97
C GLN A 57 6.83 10.52 -24.34
N ASP A 58 7.68 10.17 -23.37
CA ASP A 58 9.12 10.17 -23.58
C ASP A 58 9.55 8.93 -24.36
N LEU A 59 9.14 7.74 -23.92
CA LEU A 59 9.61 6.50 -24.54
C LEU A 59 8.86 6.20 -25.85
N LEU A 60 7.53 6.20 -25.83
CA LEU A 60 6.73 5.76 -26.99
C LEU A 60 6.56 6.85 -28.06
N VAL A 61 6.42 8.12 -27.66
CA VAL A 61 6.20 9.22 -28.62
C VAL A 61 7.51 9.91 -29.03
N ALA A 62 8.37 10.27 -28.08
CA ALA A 62 9.57 11.05 -28.34
C ALA A 62 10.83 10.19 -28.60
N GLY A 63 10.79 8.89 -28.31
CA GLY A 63 11.95 7.99 -28.43
C GLY A 63 13.11 8.38 -27.50
N VAL A 64 12.79 9.07 -26.41
CA VAL A 64 13.72 9.42 -25.35
C VAL A 64 13.94 8.18 -24.48
N PRO A 65 15.19 7.79 -24.20
CA PRO A 65 15.47 6.65 -23.35
C PRO A 65 14.84 6.79 -21.96
N TYR A 66 14.30 5.67 -21.49
CA TYR A 66 13.74 5.48 -20.17
C TYR A 66 14.68 5.96 -19.03
N GLN A 67 14.09 6.52 -17.96
CA GLN A 67 14.80 6.99 -16.76
C GLN A 67 14.34 6.20 -15.52
N ASP A 68 15.31 5.66 -14.76
CA ASP A 68 15.10 4.72 -13.63
C ASP A 68 14.06 5.19 -12.58
N GLN A 69 13.92 6.49 -12.38
CA GLN A 69 13.04 7.07 -11.37
C GLN A 69 11.54 6.72 -11.55
N HIS A 70 11.09 6.45 -12.77
CA HIS A 70 9.67 6.14 -13.02
C HIS A 70 9.32 4.69 -12.69
N ALA A 71 10.24 3.73 -12.88
CA ALA A 71 10.02 2.36 -12.38
C ALA A 71 10.06 2.31 -10.85
N ASP A 72 10.84 3.17 -10.18
CA ASP A 72 10.82 3.22 -8.72
C ASP A 72 9.42 3.61 -8.19
N GLU A 73 8.76 4.58 -8.85
CA GLU A 73 7.39 5.01 -8.52
C GLU A 73 6.37 3.89 -8.80
N LEU A 74 6.49 3.21 -9.94
CA LEU A 74 5.62 2.09 -10.32
C LEU A 74 5.82 0.86 -9.42
N SER A 75 7.07 0.53 -9.08
CA SER A 75 7.41 -0.60 -8.20
C SER A 75 6.93 -0.35 -6.78
N ALA A 76 7.10 0.86 -6.24
CA ALA A 76 6.57 1.19 -4.92
C ALA A 76 5.04 1.10 -4.88
N HIS A 77 4.36 1.53 -5.95
CA HIS A 77 2.92 1.37 -6.07
C HIS A 77 2.48 -0.09 -6.19
N LEU A 78 3.23 -0.91 -6.93
CA LEU A 78 2.99 -2.35 -7.02
C LEU A 78 3.05 -2.99 -5.63
N ASP A 79 4.09 -2.69 -4.84
CA ASP A 79 4.22 -3.18 -3.46
C ASP A 79 3.00 -2.79 -2.59
N ASP A 80 2.51 -1.54 -2.74
CA ASP A 80 1.35 -1.05 -2.01
C ASP A 80 0.05 -1.80 -2.40
N VAL A 81 -0.13 -2.09 -3.70
CA VAL A 81 -1.31 -2.80 -4.21
C VAL A 81 -1.25 -4.30 -3.89
N GLU A 82 -0.08 -4.94 -3.97
CA GLU A 82 0.10 -6.34 -3.56
C GLU A 82 -0.18 -6.52 -2.05
N ARG A 83 0.28 -5.56 -1.23
CA ARG A 83 -0.05 -5.53 0.20
C ARG A 83 -1.56 -5.42 0.44
N LEU A 84 -2.27 -4.61 -0.37
CA LEU A 84 -3.73 -4.56 -0.34
C LEU A 84 -4.34 -5.90 -0.77
N GLU A 85 -3.85 -6.53 -1.83
CA GLU A 85 -4.33 -7.84 -2.30
C GLU A 85 -4.24 -8.90 -1.18
N GLU A 86 -3.09 -8.97 -0.50
CA GLU A 86 -2.84 -9.94 0.57
C GLU A 86 -3.81 -9.74 1.76
N ALA A 87 -4.11 -8.49 2.09
CA ALA A 87 -4.97 -8.13 3.22
C ALA A 87 -6.48 -8.23 2.90
N ALA A 88 -6.85 -7.96 1.66
CA ALA A 88 -8.23 -7.85 1.19
C ALA A 88 -8.92 -9.21 0.96
N ARG A 89 -10.24 -9.16 0.73
CA ARG A 89 -11.06 -10.32 0.34
C ARG A 89 -12.20 -9.90 -0.57
N GLY A 90 -12.68 -10.84 -1.40
CA GLY A 90 -13.78 -10.60 -2.33
C GLY A 90 -13.38 -9.55 -3.38
N ASP A 91 -14.35 -8.76 -3.81
CA ASP A 91 -14.19 -7.79 -4.90
C ASP A 91 -12.97 -6.86 -4.71
N LEU A 92 -12.72 -6.34 -3.51
CA LEU A 92 -11.53 -5.50 -3.24
C LEU A 92 -10.20 -6.22 -3.53
N ARG A 93 -10.14 -7.53 -3.26
CA ARG A 93 -8.94 -8.31 -3.58
C ARG A 93 -8.80 -8.50 -5.08
N ASP A 94 -9.91 -8.78 -5.76
CA ASP A 94 -9.91 -8.99 -7.22
C ASP A 94 -9.51 -7.70 -7.95
N ASP A 95 -10.02 -6.54 -7.51
CA ASP A 95 -9.64 -5.22 -8.03
C ASP A 95 -8.17 -4.89 -7.74
N ALA A 96 -7.66 -5.25 -6.56
CA ALA A 96 -6.24 -5.08 -6.23
C ALA A 96 -5.35 -5.97 -7.12
N THR A 97 -5.72 -7.24 -7.33
CA THR A 97 -4.99 -8.14 -8.24
C THR A 97 -4.94 -7.56 -9.65
N GLU A 98 -6.08 -7.13 -10.19
CA GLU A 98 -6.13 -6.56 -11.54
C GLU A 98 -5.25 -5.31 -11.67
N ARG A 99 -5.21 -4.46 -10.64
CA ARG A 99 -4.32 -3.30 -10.61
C ARG A 99 -2.84 -3.70 -10.50
N ALA A 100 -2.51 -4.69 -9.68
CA ALA A 100 -1.14 -5.18 -9.52
C ALA A 100 -0.63 -5.76 -10.85
N ASP A 101 -1.42 -6.62 -11.49
CA ASP A 101 -1.08 -7.23 -12.78
C ASP A 101 -0.84 -6.18 -13.87
N ALA A 102 -1.67 -5.12 -13.91
CA ALA A 102 -1.49 -4.01 -14.86
C ALA A 102 -0.14 -3.28 -14.68
N VAL A 103 0.24 -3.00 -13.43
CA VAL A 103 1.50 -2.29 -13.12
C VAL A 103 2.72 -3.20 -13.31
N ASP A 104 2.62 -4.49 -12.93
CA ASP A 104 3.67 -5.48 -13.19
C ASP A 104 3.91 -5.64 -14.70
N ALA A 105 2.85 -5.63 -15.51
CA ALA A 105 2.98 -5.66 -16.96
C ALA A 105 3.77 -4.46 -17.49
N VAL A 106 3.54 -3.24 -16.99
CA VAL A 106 4.33 -2.06 -17.37
C VAL A 106 5.82 -2.28 -17.07
N LEU A 107 6.14 -2.75 -15.86
CA LEU A 107 7.52 -3.01 -15.43
C LEU A 107 8.19 -4.11 -16.28
N ALA A 108 7.47 -5.19 -16.55
CA ALA A 108 7.96 -6.30 -17.37
C ALA A 108 8.27 -5.86 -18.81
N GLU A 109 7.41 -5.04 -19.42
CA GLU A 109 7.62 -4.57 -20.78
C GLU A 109 8.72 -3.52 -20.90
N LEU A 110 8.96 -2.72 -19.84
CA LEU A 110 10.16 -1.88 -19.73
C LEU A 110 11.44 -2.72 -19.71
N ASP A 111 11.47 -3.81 -18.94
CA ASP A 111 12.61 -4.73 -18.87
C ASP A 111 12.88 -5.45 -20.20
N ASN A 112 11.81 -5.81 -20.91
CA ASN A 112 11.90 -6.48 -22.22
C ASN A 112 12.19 -5.50 -23.37
N GLY A 113 11.90 -4.22 -23.18
CA GLY A 113 11.96 -3.20 -24.22
C GLY A 113 10.92 -3.39 -25.34
N ASP A 114 9.74 -3.94 -25.02
CA ASP A 114 8.63 -4.08 -25.96
C ASP A 114 7.72 -2.85 -25.90
N GLU A 115 7.85 -1.96 -26.88
CA GLU A 115 7.07 -0.72 -26.97
C GLU A 115 5.56 -0.97 -27.18
N ASN A 116 5.15 -2.04 -27.88
CA ASN A 116 3.73 -2.31 -28.09
C ASN A 116 3.10 -2.90 -26.83
N GLY A 117 3.79 -3.86 -26.20
CA GLY A 117 3.37 -4.41 -24.92
C GLY A 117 3.27 -3.32 -23.85
N LEU A 118 4.25 -2.41 -23.81
CA LEU A 118 4.23 -1.28 -22.90
C LEU A 118 3.04 -0.36 -23.12
N ALA A 119 2.68 -0.06 -24.37
CA ALA A 119 1.51 0.77 -24.68
C ALA A 119 0.22 0.12 -24.15
N ASP A 120 0.04 -1.18 -24.39
CA ASP A 120 -1.12 -1.93 -23.92
C ASP A 120 -1.18 -1.98 -22.37
N ALA A 121 -0.02 -2.18 -21.71
CA ALA A 121 0.08 -2.21 -20.26
C ALA A 121 -0.20 -0.84 -19.59
N LEU A 122 0.24 0.26 -20.23
CA LEU A 122 -0.06 1.61 -19.76
C LEU A 122 -1.55 1.93 -19.89
N ASP A 123 -2.21 1.50 -20.97
CA ASP A 123 -3.65 1.67 -21.15
C ASP A 123 -4.43 0.86 -20.10
N TRP A 124 -4.03 -0.38 -19.83
CA TRP A 124 -4.60 -1.21 -18.76
C TRP A 124 -4.38 -0.59 -17.37
N THR A 125 -3.21 0.01 -17.14
CA THR A 125 -2.94 0.78 -15.92
C THR A 125 -3.86 2.00 -15.82
N ALA A 126 -4.19 2.68 -16.91
CA ALA A 126 -5.17 3.78 -16.87
C ALA A 126 -6.59 3.27 -16.55
N GLU A 127 -7.00 2.14 -17.13
CA GLU A 127 -8.32 1.54 -16.90
C GLU A 127 -8.54 1.10 -15.45
N THR A 128 -7.48 0.63 -14.77
CA THR A 128 -7.55 0.17 -13.38
C THR A 128 -7.41 1.28 -12.34
N HIS A 129 -7.15 2.53 -12.74
CA HIS A 129 -6.94 3.66 -11.83
C HIS A 129 -8.20 3.93 -10.97
N ASP A 130 -9.32 4.25 -11.63
CA ASP A 130 -10.54 4.64 -10.91
C ASP A 130 -11.12 3.44 -10.16
N MET A 131 -10.97 2.24 -10.72
CA MET A 131 -11.40 0.99 -10.11
C MET A 131 -10.77 0.80 -8.71
N ILE A 132 -9.45 0.93 -8.57
CA ILE A 132 -8.79 0.70 -7.28
C ILE A 132 -9.12 1.81 -6.27
N LEU A 133 -9.29 3.05 -6.74
CA LEU A 133 -9.68 4.16 -5.87
C LEU A 133 -11.12 4.00 -5.36
N GLU A 134 -12.06 3.63 -6.23
CA GLU A 134 -13.44 3.34 -5.87
C GLU A 134 -13.52 2.17 -4.89
N ALA A 135 -12.74 1.11 -5.11
CA ALA A 135 -12.66 -0.04 -4.21
C ALA A 135 -12.14 0.35 -2.81
N CYS A 136 -11.19 1.30 -2.75
CA CYS A 136 -10.70 1.90 -1.51
C CYS A 136 -11.64 2.97 -0.91
N GLY A 137 -12.67 3.40 -1.65
CA GLY A 137 -13.69 4.35 -1.20
C GLY A 137 -13.35 5.83 -1.43
N PHE A 138 -12.60 6.15 -2.48
CA PHE A 138 -12.21 7.51 -2.88
C PHE A 138 -12.93 8.00 -4.13
#